data_AF-A0A846EBV0-F1
#
_entry.id   AF-A0A846EBV0-F1
#
_cell.length_a   1.000
_cell.length_b   1.000
_cell.length_c   1.000
_cell.angle_alpha   90.00
_cell.angle_beta   90.00
_cell.angle_gamma   90.00
#
_symmetry.space_group_name_H-M   'P 1'
#
loop_
_entity.id
_entity.type
_entity.pdbx_description
1 polymer ?
#
loop_
_entity_poly.entity_id
_entity_poly.type
_entity_poly.pdbx_seq_one_letter_code
_entity_poly.pdbx_strand_id
1 'polypeptide(L)'
;SDIVQNIGEDRDRALEIMAQRAGVSVAEYQEYDAGTTIFSLEDNLKAFSTGNNMTALPYAAEQISTFLVDSGLIQSAPDLNQLFDDRFVKAYQEKQQKS
;
A
#
# COMPACT_ATOMS: atom_id res chain seq x y z
N SER A 1 -9.22 7.98 3.76
CA SER A 1 -10.01 8.04 2.52
C SER A 1 -11.33 7.34 2.80
N ASP A 2 -12.46 7.85 2.31
CA ASP A 2 -13.82 7.32 2.55
C ASP A 2 -13.95 5.82 2.22
N ILE A 3 -13.03 5.29 1.40
CA ILE A 3 -12.96 3.90 0.99
C ILE A 3 -12.58 2.96 2.15
N VAL A 4 -11.61 3.33 3.01
CA VAL A 4 -11.14 2.48 4.12
C VAL A 4 -12.17 2.45 5.26
N GLN A 5 -12.87 3.57 5.49
CA GLN A 5 -13.98 3.62 6.45
C GLN A 5 -15.21 2.88 5.94
N ASN A 6 -15.56 2.97 4.64
CA ASN A 6 -16.67 2.19 4.05
C ASN A 6 -16.44 0.66 4.10
N ILE A 7 -15.19 0.20 3.98
CA ILE A 7 -14.86 -1.22 4.17
C ILE A 7 -15.19 -1.69 5.60
N GLY A 8 -15.18 -0.79 6.59
CA GLY A 8 -15.54 -1.11 7.96
C GLY A 8 -17.05 -1.20 8.22
N GLU A 9 -17.86 -0.40 7.53
CA GLU A 9 -19.32 -0.32 7.76
C GLU A 9 -20.14 -1.21 6.82
N ASP A 10 -19.66 -1.50 5.60
CA ASP A 10 -20.28 -2.45 4.66
C ASP A 10 -19.19 -3.22 3.86
N ARG A 11 -18.48 -4.07 4.61
CA ARG A 11 -17.35 -4.88 4.10
C ARG A 11 -17.75 -5.75 2.93
N ASP A 12 -18.96 -6.31 2.95
CA ASP A 12 -19.45 -7.22 1.93
C ASP A 12 -19.68 -6.47 0.61
N ARG A 13 -20.26 -5.27 0.66
CA ARG A 13 -20.43 -4.44 -0.53
C ARG A 13 -19.09 -3.96 -1.10
N ALA A 14 -18.13 -3.65 -0.23
CA ALA A 14 -16.80 -3.28 -0.68
C ALA A 14 -16.08 -4.45 -1.39
N LEU A 15 -16.19 -5.67 -0.85
CA LEU A 15 -15.66 -6.88 -1.47
C LEU A 15 -16.28 -7.15 -2.84
N GLU A 16 -17.60 -6.96 -3.00
CA GLU A 16 -18.27 -7.10 -4.31
C GLU A 16 -17.71 -6.13 -5.35
N ILE A 17 -17.54 -4.85 -4.99
CA ILE A 17 -17.02 -3.82 -5.92
C ILE A 17 -15.57 -4.14 -6.30
N MET A 18 -14.75 -4.56 -5.33
CA MET A 18 -13.34 -4.86 -5.56
C MET A 18 -13.16 -6.14 -6.38
N ALA A 19 -13.94 -7.20 -6.11
CA ALA A 19 -13.97 -8.42 -6.92
C ALA A 19 -14.37 -8.11 -8.37
N GLN A 20 -15.42 -7.31 -8.56
CA GLN A 20 -15.85 -6.86 -9.88
C GLN A 20 -14.74 -6.09 -10.62
N ARG A 21 -14.00 -5.21 -9.93
CA ARG A 21 -12.88 -4.45 -10.52
C ARG A 21 -11.68 -5.33 -10.86
N ALA A 22 -11.42 -6.35 -10.06
CA ALA A 22 -10.37 -7.33 -10.29
C ALA A 22 -10.75 -8.39 -11.34
N GLY A 23 -12.02 -8.46 -11.74
CA GLY A 23 -12.52 -9.40 -12.75
C GLY A 23 -12.64 -10.84 -12.25
N VAL A 24 -12.78 -11.03 -10.93
CA VAL A 24 -12.84 -12.34 -10.26
C VAL A 24 -14.12 -12.45 -9.43
N SER A 25 -14.48 -13.66 -8.99
CA SER A 25 -15.57 -13.85 -8.05
C SER A 25 -15.23 -13.30 -6.65
N VAL A 26 -16.25 -13.04 -5.83
CA VAL A 26 -16.04 -12.59 -4.43
C VAL A 26 -15.24 -13.62 -3.62
N ALA A 27 -15.48 -14.91 -3.84
CA ALA A 27 -14.74 -15.98 -3.16
C ALA A 27 -13.26 -15.99 -3.55
N GLU A 28 -12.93 -15.87 -4.84
CA GLU A 28 -11.55 -15.75 -5.32
C GLU A 28 -10.90 -14.46 -4.81
N TYR A 29 -11.64 -13.35 -4.78
CA TYR A 29 -11.13 -12.09 -4.23
C TYR A 29 -10.83 -12.23 -2.73
N GLN A 30 -11.66 -12.91 -1.95
CA GLN A 30 -11.43 -13.14 -0.52
C GLN A 30 -10.18 -13.99 -0.24
N GLU A 31 -9.85 -14.95 -1.11
CA GLU A 31 -8.58 -15.69 -1.02
C GLU A 31 -7.37 -14.78 -1.27
N TYR A 32 -7.45 -13.85 -2.22
CA TYR A 32 -6.39 -12.86 -2.48
C TYR A 32 -6.28 -11.79 -1.39
N ASP A 33 -7.43 -11.34 -0.89
CA ASP A 33 -7.53 -10.36 0.19
C ASP A 33 -6.90 -10.89 1.48
N ALA A 34 -7.01 -12.21 1.74
CA ALA A 34 -6.33 -12.84 2.87
C ALA A 34 -4.80 -12.69 2.84
N GLY A 35 -4.20 -12.49 1.65
CA GLY A 35 -2.78 -12.19 1.48
C GLY A 35 -2.44 -10.69 1.40
N THR A 36 -3.44 -9.81 1.45
CA THR A 36 -3.29 -8.37 1.23
C THR A 36 -3.63 -7.60 2.50
N THR A 37 -2.66 -6.88 3.06
CA THR A 37 -2.90 -6.04 4.24
C THR A 37 -3.39 -4.66 3.81
N ILE A 38 -4.63 -4.32 4.20
CA ILE A 38 -5.12 -2.93 4.10
C ILE A 38 -4.54 -2.13 5.27
N PHE A 39 -3.69 -1.15 4.96
CA PHE A 39 -3.02 -0.32 5.97
C PHE A 39 -4.00 0.66 6.63
N SER A 40 -3.91 0.77 7.96
CA SER A 40 -4.51 1.90 8.67
C SER A 40 -3.80 3.22 8.30
N LEU A 41 -4.32 4.35 8.79
CA LEU A 41 -3.63 5.63 8.62
C LEU A 41 -2.25 5.62 9.30
N GLU A 42 -2.14 5.04 10.49
CA GLU A 42 -0.87 4.94 11.21
C GLU A 42 0.11 4.02 10.48
N ASP A 43 -0.36 2.90 9.93
CA ASP A 43 0.46 1.99 9.15
C ASP A 43 0.97 2.66 7.87
N ASN A 44 0.12 3.45 7.18
CA ASN A 44 0.55 4.25 6.03
C ASN A 44 1.64 5.25 6.43
N LEU A 45 1.48 5.98 7.53
CA LEU A 45 2.50 6.94 7.97
C LEU A 45 3.84 6.25 8.28
N LYS A 46 3.82 5.09 8.93
CA LYS A 46 5.02 4.28 9.18
C LYS A 46 5.63 3.78 7.88
N ALA A 47 4.82 3.30 6.95
CA ALA A 47 5.26 2.79 5.67
C ALA A 47 5.95 3.84 4.79
N PHE A 48 5.50 5.09 4.84
CA PHE A 48 6.10 6.21 4.12
C PHE A 48 7.27 6.87 4.87
N SER A 49 7.55 6.48 6.11
CA SER A 49 8.65 7.03 6.91
C SER A 49 10.02 6.45 6.51
N THR A 50 11.09 7.15 6.88
CA THR A 50 12.45 6.62 6.75
C THR A 50 12.68 5.55 7.82
N GLY A 51 12.54 4.29 7.43
CA GLY A 51 12.87 3.13 8.25
C GLY A 51 14.00 2.30 7.63
N ASN A 52 14.51 1.33 8.38
CA ASN A 52 15.60 0.45 7.99
C ASN A 52 15.19 -1.03 7.97
N ASN A 53 13.89 -1.30 7.80
CA ASN A 53 13.33 -2.63 7.76
C ASN A 53 12.16 -2.68 6.76
N MET A 54 11.65 -3.88 6.49
CA MET A 54 10.64 -4.13 5.44
C MET A 54 9.27 -3.48 5.69
N THR A 55 9.03 -2.90 6.86
CA THR A 55 7.80 -2.12 7.10
C THR A 55 7.88 -0.72 6.49
N ALA A 56 9.07 -0.24 6.10
CA ALA A 56 9.27 1.04 5.43
C ALA A 56 9.42 0.82 3.92
N LEU A 57 8.55 1.43 3.13
CA LEU A 57 8.52 1.30 1.67
C LEU A 57 9.83 1.76 1.01
N PRO A 58 10.50 2.85 1.43
CA PRO A 58 11.78 3.24 0.87
C PRO A 58 12.85 2.14 1.02
N TYR A 59 12.94 1.55 2.21
CA TYR A 59 13.88 0.46 2.48
C TYR A 59 13.53 -0.79 1.67
N ALA A 60 12.26 -1.18 1.63
CA ALA A 60 11.82 -2.32 0.84
C ALA A 60 12.15 -2.14 -0.66
N ALA A 61 11.94 -0.94 -1.20
CA ALA A 61 12.27 -0.63 -2.59
C ALA A 61 13.77 -0.72 -2.88
N GLU A 62 14.63 -0.27 -1.95
CA GLU A 62 16.09 -0.45 -2.06
C GLU A 62 16.46 -1.93 -2.10
N GLN A 63 15.93 -2.75 -1.18
CA GLN A 63 16.25 -4.18 -1.12
C GLN A 63 15.78 -4.93 -2.37
N ILE A 64 14.60 -4.59 -2.90
CA ILE A 64 14.08 -5.15 -4.16
C ILE A 64 14.96 -4.72 -5.33
N SER A 65 15.33 -3.44 -5.40
CA SER A 65 16.23 -2.92 -6.43
C SER A 65 17.56 -3.66 -6.45
N THR A 66 18.18 -3.86 -5.28
CA THR A 66 19.41 -4.65 -5.13
C THR A 66 19.21 -6.08 -5.64
N PHE A 67 18.15 -6.77 -5.22
CA PHE A 67 17.86 -8.12 -5.67
C PHE A 67 17.71 -8.21 -7.20
N LEU A 68 17.02 -7.26 -7.83
CA LEU A 68 16.80 -7.24 -9.28
C LEU A 68 18.10 -7.02 -10.06
N VAL A 69 19.01 -6.19 -9.54
CA VAL A 69 20.35 -5.99 -10.14
C VAL A 69 21.19 -7.26 -9.96
N ASP A 70 21.27 -7.80 -8.74
CA ASP A 70 22.10 -8.97 -8.43
C ASP A 70 21.66 -10.23 -9.17
N SER A 71 20.35 -10.37 -9.43
CA SER A 71 19.79 -11.45 -10.24
C SER A 71 19.91 -11.23 -11.75
N GLY A 72 20.38 -10.06 -12.19
CA GLY A 72 20.51 -9.71 -13.61
C GLY A 72 19.19 -9.45 -14.32
N LEU A 73 18.09 -9.25 -13.57
CA LEU A 73 16.77 -8.93 -14.13
C LEU A 73 16.71 -7.47 -14.63
N ILE A 74 17.51 -6.57 -14.07
CA ILE A 74 17.71 -5.19 -14.54
C ILE A 74 19.21 -4.85 -14.61
N GLN A 75 19.59 -3.93 -15.49
CA GLN A 75 21.00 -3.54 -15.68
C GLN A 75 21.54 -2.62 -14.58
N SER A 76 20.69 -1.79 -13.99
CA SER A 76 21.08 -0.83 -12.95
C SER A 76 19.88 -0.46 -12.08
N ALA A 77 20.15 -0.08 -10.84
CA ALA A 77 19.14 0.40 -9.91
C ALA A 77 18.46 1.69 -10.43
N PRO A 78 17.12 1.80 -10.35
CA PRO A 78 16.42 3.05 -10.65
C PRO A 78 16.65 4.10 -9.56
N ASP A 79 16.39 5.37 -9.89
CA ASP A 79 16.30 6.45 -8.90
C ASP A 79 14.98 6.34 -8.12
N LEU A 80 15.09 6.15 -6.81
CA LEU A 80 13.94 5.98 -5.90
C LEU A 80 13.56 7.27 -5.16
N ASN A 81 14.31 8.37 -5.35
CA ASN A 81 14.15 9.60 -4.55
C ASN A 81 12.76 10.24 -4.63
N GLN A 82 12.01 10.00 -5.71
CA GLN A 82 10.68 10.57 -5.93
C GLN A 82 9.55 9.53 -5.89
N LEU A 83 9.85 8.27 -5.57
CA LEU A 83 8.86 7.20 -5.59
C LEU A 83 7.87 7.32 -4.43
N PHE A 84 8.33 7.77 -3.26
CA PHE A 84 7.52 7.85 -2.05
C PHE A 84 7.37 9.30 -1.61
N ASP A 85 6.18 9.86 -1.86
CA ASP A 85 5.81 11.21 -1.47
C ASP A 85 4.75 11.20 -0.36
N ASP A 86 5.19 11.48 0.85
CA ASP A 86 4.34 11.41 2.05
C ASP A 86 3.40 12.62 2.24
N ARG A 87 3.50 13.64 1.38
CA ARG A 87 2.71 14.88 1.50
C ARG A 87 1.21 14.61 1.49
N PHE A 88 0.76 13.64 0.69
CA PHE A 88 -0.66 13.29 0.59
C PHE A 88 -1.18 12.58 1.84
N VAL A 89 -0.38 11.71 2.45
CA VAL A 89 -0.75 10.99 3.68
C VAL A 89 -0.82 11.96 4.86
N LYS A 90 0.18 12.86 4.97
CA LYS A 90 0.22 13.92 5.98
C LYS A 90 -0.96 14.89 5.84
N ALA A 91 -1.24 15.38 4.64
CA ALA A 91 -2.36 16.28 4.39
C ALA A 91 -3.72 15.63 4.77
N TYR A 92 -3.86 14.32 4.54
CA TYR A 92 -5.05 13.59 4.97
C TYR A 92 -5.16 13.48 6.50
N GLN A 93 -4.07 13.19 7.20
CA GLN A 93 -4.03 13.17 8.67
C GLN A 93 -4.44 14.53 9.26
N GLU A 94 -3.90 15.64 8.73
CA GLU A 94 -4.25 16.99 9.18
C GLU A 94 -5.75 17.30 9.01
N LYS A 95 -6.37 16.80 7.94
CA LYS A 95 -7.82 16.97 7.70
C LYS A 95 -8.65 16.22 8.75
N GLN A 96 -8.26 14.99 9.10
CA GLN A 96 -8.94 14.16 10.11
C GLN A 96 -8.84 14.78 11.51
N GLN A 97 -7.76 15.49 11.84
CA GLN A 97 -7.59 16.15 13.13
C GLN A 97 -8.39 17.46 13.28
N LYS A 98 -8.88 18.02 12.17
CA LYS A 98 -9.66 19.28 12.14
C LYS A 98 -11.18 19.07 12.03
N SER A 99 -11.63 17.83 11.87
CA SER A 99 -13.06 17.45 11.84
C SER A 99 -13.49 16.86 13.18
#